data_AF-A0AAC9QM56-F1
#
_entry.id   AF-A0AAC9QM56-F1
#
_cell.length_a   1.000
_cell.length_b   1.000
_cell.length_c   1.000
_cell.angle_alpha   90.00
_cell.angle_beta   90.00
_cell.angle_gamma   90.00
#
_symmetry.space_group_name_H-M   'P 1'
#
loop_
_entity.id
_entity.type
_entity.pdbx_description
1 polymer ?
#
loop_
_entity_poly.entity_id
_entity_poly.type
_entity_poly.pdbx_seq_one_letter_code
_entity_poly.pdbx_strand_id
1 'polypeptide(L)'
;MTVRQIRIVPKLIPIFSGDSFVRAAWGGRGSGKTRSFALMAALKGYQFGMAGISGMLLCARQFQNSLAESSLEEIKYDFLQDYYNFSGFNSTATTQIKRL
;
A
#
# COMPACT_ATOMS: atom_id res chain seq x y z
N MET A 1 14.07 1.76 -19.47
CA MET A 1 13.01 1.44 -18.49
C MET A 1 13.26 0.05 -17.95
N THR A 2 13.47 -0.11 -16.64
CA THR A 2 13.66 -1.41 -16.00
C THR A 2 12.30 -2.00 -15.64
N VAL A 3 12.01 -3.20 -16.14
CA VAL A 3 10.77 -3.91 -15.82
C VAL A 3 10.98 -4.68 -14.52
N ARG A 4 10.18 -4.38 -13.49
CA ARG A 4 10.16 -5.15 -12.23
C ARG A 4 8.95 -6.08 -12.21
N GLN A 5 9.21 -7.36 -11.95
CA GLN A 5 8.17 -8.36 -11.75
C GLN A 5 7.74 -8.36 -10.28
N ILE A 6 6.43 -8.19 -10.04
CA ILE A 6 5.85 -8.18 -8.70
C ILE A 6 5.09 -9.50 -8.50
N ARG A 7 5.43 -10.23 -7.44
CA ARG A 7 4.73 -11.47 -7.08
C ARG A 7 3.60 -11.18 -6.10
N ILE A 8 2.36 -11.41 -6.54
CA ILE A 8 1.17 -11.41 -5.68
C ILE A 8 0.56 -12.82 -5.64
N VAL A 9 -0.26 -13.08 -4.63
CA VAL A 9 -0.97 -14.36 -4.51
C VAL A 9 -1.89 -14.52 -5.74
N PRO A 10 -1.82 -15.64 -6.49
CA PRO A 10 -2.57 -15.80 -7.74
C PRO A 10 -4.07 -15.56 -7.60
N LYS A 11 -4.66 -16.02 -6.49
CA LYS A 11 -6.07 -15.82 -6.17
C LYS A 11 -6.48 -14.35 -6.02
N LEU A 12 -5.54 -13.46 -5.75
CA LEU A 12 -5.80 -12.02 -5.59
C LEU A 12 -5.59 -11.23 -6.89
N ILE A 13 -5.01 -11.83 -7.94
CA ILE A 13 -4.81 -11.14 -9.24
C ILE A 13 -6.12 -10.54 -9.76
N PRO A 14 -7.26 -11.28 -9.82
CA PRO A 14 -8.50 -10.72 -10.36
C PRO A 14 -9.02 -9.52 -9.57
N ILE A 15 -8.71 -9.46 -8.26
CA ILE A 15 -9.13 -8.36 -7.39
C ILE A 15 -8.45 -7.06 -7.77
N PHE A 16 -7.27 -7.10 -8.40
CA PHE A 16 -6.51 -5.92 -8.82
C PHE A 16 -6.59 -5.61 -10.32
N SER A 17 -7.29 -6.44 -11.10
CA SER A 17 -7.57 -6.21 -12.51
C SER A 17 -8.75 -5.24 -12.70
N GLY A 18 -8.81 -4.57 -13.85
CA GLY A 18 -9.89 -3.66 -14.24
C GLY A 18 -9.96 -2.37 -13.41
N ASP A 19 -10.94 -1.52 -13.74
CA ASP A 19 -11.21 -0.29 -13.01
C ASP A 19 -12.19 -0.54 -11.85
N SER A 20 -11.84 -0.04 -10.67
CA SER A 20 -12.69 -0.15 -9.49
C SER A 20 -12.35 0.95 -8.50
N PHE A 21 -13.37 1.57 -7.93
CA PHE A 21 -13.21 2.56 -6.86
C PHE A 21 -12.83 1.90 -5.52
N VAL A 22 -13.42 0.74 -5.23
CA VAL A 22 -13.19 -0.01 -3.98
C VAL A 22 -12.78 -1.45 -4.31
N ARG A 23 -11.76 -1.96 -3.59
CA ARG A 23 -11.32 -3.35 -3.66
C ARG A 23 -11.30 -3.93 -2.24
N ALA A 24 -11.80 -5.14 -2.08
CA ALA A 24 -11.82 -5.82 -0.78
C ALA A 24 -11.46 -7.31 -0.94
N ALA A 25 -10.90 -7.90 0.12
CA ALA A 25 -10.65 -9.34 0.18
C ALA A 25 -10.88 -9.87 1.58
N TRP A 26 -11.52 -11.03 1.67
CA TRP A 26 -11.82 -11.73 2.93
C TRP A 26 -11.35 -13.19 2.88
N GLY A 27 -11.10 -13.79 4.05
CA GLY A 27 -10.75 -15.21 4.19
C GLY A 27 -9.85 -15.51 5.38
N GLY A 28 -9.38 -16.75 5.49
CA GLY A 28 -8.62 -17.25 6.64
C GLY A 28 -7.23 -16.62 6.89
N ARG A 29 -6.59 -17.05 7.97
CA ARG A 29 -5.23 -16.64 8.35
C ARG A 29 -4.22 -17.12 7.32
N GLY A 30 -3.18 -16.32 7.06
CA GLY A 30 -2.08 -16.71 6.15
C GLY A 30 -2.40 -16.64 4.66
N SER A 31 -3.58 -16.19 4.24
CA SER A 31 -3.93 -16.10 2.81
C SER A 31 -3.19 -15.00 2.01
N GLY A 32 -2.22 -14.30 2.60
CA GLY A 32 -1.42 -13.28 1.94
C GLY A 32 -2.16 -11.98 1.56
N LYS A 33 -3.39 -11.77 2.05
CA LYS A 33 -4.25 -10.62 1.72
C LYS A 33 -3.59 -9.29 2.10
N THR A 34 -3.25 -9.11 3.39
CA THR A 34 -2.69 -7.87 3.92
C THR A 34 -1.45 -7.42 3.15
N ARG A 35 -0.47 -8.31 2.98
CA ARG A 35 0.77 -8.01 2.24
C ARG A 35 0.51 -7.67 0.78
N SER A 36 -0.42 -8.37 0.11
CA SER A 36 -0.74 -8.08 -1.29
C SER A 36 -1.44 -6.73 -1.44
N PHE A 37 -2.36 -6.37 -0.54
CA PHE A 37 -3.02 -5.06 -0.55
C PHE A 37 -2.05 -3.92 -0.23
N ALA A 38 -1.17 -4.10 0.74
CA ALA A 38 -0.13 -3.11 1.07
C ALA A 38 0.78 -2.83 -0.14
N LEU A 39 1.25 -3.89 -0.81
CA LEU A 39 2.07 -3.76 -2.02
C LEU A 39 1.34 -3.04 -3.16
N MET A 40 0.08 -3.41 -3.43
CA MET A 40 -0.68 -2.81 -4.52
C MET A 40 -1.06 -1.36 -4.21
N ALA A 41 -1.32 -1.01 -2.95
CA ALA A 41 -1.53 0.37 -2.54
C ALA A 41 -0.26 1.22 -2.75
N ALA A 42 0.90 0.69 -2.36
CA ALA A 42 2.19 1.35 -2.57
C ALA A 42 2.53 1.51 -4.06
N LEU A 43 2.17 0.55 -4.92
CA LEU A 43 2.36 0.68 -6.36
C LEU A 43 1.42 1.69 -6.99
N LYS A 44 0.16 1.75 -6.52
CA LYS A 44 -0.80 2.75 -7.01
C LYS A 44 -0.39 4.17 -6.64
N GLY A 45 0.07 4.40 -5.41
CA GLY A 45 0.64 5.70 -5.02
C GLY A 45 1.85 6.07 -5.87
N TYR A 46 2.71 5.11 -6.23
CA TYR A 46 3.85 5.35 -7.11
C TYR A 46 3.38 5.74 -8.52
N GLN A 47 2.40 5.03 -9.09
CA GLN A 47 1.80 5.36 -10.39
C GLN A 47 1.22 6.79 -10.40
N PHE A 48 0.51 7.19 -9.34
CA PHE A 48 -0.02 8.54 -9.21
C PHE A 48 1.08 9.59 -9.05
N GLY A 49 2.12 9.31 -8.25
CA GLY A 49 3.28 10.18 -8.11
C GLY A 49 4.01 10.41 -9.43
N MET A 50 4.20 9.35 -10.23
CA MET A 50 4.79 9.47 -11.58
C MET A 50 3.91 10.28 -12.54
N ALA A 51 2.59 10.27 -12.34
CA ALA A 51 1.65 11.10 -13.09
C ALA A 51 1.56 12.56 -12.58
N GLY A 52 2.40 12.96 -11.61
CA GLY A 52 2.40 14.29 -11.01
C GLY A 52 1.27 14.54 -10.00
N ILE A 53 0.54 13.49 -9.60
CA ILE A 53 -0.57 13.58 -8.65
C ILE A 53 -0.03 13.36 -7.24
N SER A 54 -0.12 14.39 -6.40
CA SER A 54 0.24 14.31 -4.98
C SER A 54 -0.95 13.89 -4.13
N GLY A 55 -0.72 13.02 -3.15
CA GLY A 55 -1.74 12.56 -2.22
C GLY A 55 -1.18 11.73 -1.08
N MET A 56 -2.08 11.27 -0.22
CA MET A 56 -1.78 10.51 0.99
C MET A 56 -2.31 9.08 0.88
N LEU A 57 -1.48 8.10 1.23
CA LEU A 57 -1.89 6.73 1.51
C LEU A 57 -2.19 6.60 3.01
N LEU A 58 -3.46 6.41 3.35
CA LEU A 58 -3.93 6.23 4.72
C LEU A 58 -4.16 4.74 5.02
N CYS A 59 -3.47 4.22 6.03
CA CYS A 59 -3.74 2.89 6.58
C CYS A 59 -4.64 3.01 7.80
N ALA A 60 -5.92 2.69 7.64
CA ALA A 60 -6.91 2.77 8.72
C ALA A 60 -7.21 1.39 9.32
N ARG A 61 -7.51 1.37 10.62
CA ARG A 61 -8.00 0.23 11.38
C ARG A 61 -9.02 0.71 12.42
N GLN A 62 -9.93 -0.17 12.85
CA GLN A 62 -10.99 0.19 13.80
C GLN A 62 -10.43 0.57 15.18
N PHE A 63 -9.43 -0.16 15.66
CA PHE A 63 -8.69 0.14 16.87
C PHE A 63 -7.20 0.08 16.57
N GLN A 64 -6.46 1.13 16.94
CA GLN A 64 -5.00 1.20 16.77
C GLN A 64 -4.40 1.71 18.08
N ASN A 65 -4.07 0.77 18.97
CA ASN A 65 -3.55 1.09 20.31
C ASN A 65 -2.06 1.48 20.28
N SER A 66 -1.32 1.05 19.25
CA SER A 66 0.07 1.44 19.02
C SER A 66 0.38 1.54 17.53
N LEU A 67 1.38 2.36 17.17
CA LEU A 67 1.85 2.47 15.78
C LEU A 67 2.52 1.17 15.30
N ALA A 68 3.09 0.37 16.21
CA ALA A 68 3.71 -0.92 15.91
C ALA A 68 2.70 -1.97 15.44
N GLU A 69 1.42 -1.80 15.80
CA GLU A 69 0.36 -2.66 15.26
C GLU A 69 -0.04 -2.27 13.85
N SER A 70 0.31 -1.08 13.33
CA SER A 70 -0.18 -0.59 12.05
C SER A 70 0.32 -1.38 10.84
N SER A 71 -0.45 -1.40 9.73
CA SER A 71 -0.05 -2.07 8.48
C SER A 71 1.03 -1.31 7.68
N LEU A 72 1.70 -0.33 8.29
CA LEU A 72 2.63 0.55 7.59
C LEU A 72 3.94 -0.16 7.29
N GLU A 73 4.39 -1.06 8.17
CA GLU A 73 5.59 -1.86 7.93
C GLU A 73 5.46 -2.71 6.65
N GLU A 74 4.25 -3.18 6.31
CA GLU A 74 3.99 -3.93 5.09
C GLU A 74 4.02 -3.09 3.80
N ILE A 75 4.07 -1.75 3.91
CA ILE A 75 4.18 -0.80 2.79
C ILE A 75 5.63 -0.39 2.53
N LYS A 76 6.53 -0.54 3.51
CA LYS A 76 7.95 -0.20 3.38
C LYS A 76 8.68 -1.22 2.51
N TYR A 77 8.53 -1.10 1.19
CA TYR A 77 9.33 -1.84 0.24
C TYR A 77 10.58 -1.03 -0.10
N ASP A 78 11.75 -1.66 -0.04
CA ASP A 78 13.07 -1.02 -0.26
C ASP A 78 13.11 -0.15 -1.51
N PHE A 79 12.46 -0.58 -2.59
CA PHE A 79 12.46 0.15 -3.85
C PHE A 79 11.49 1.34 -3.95
N LEU A 80 10.62 1.49 -2.96
CA LEU A 80 9.66 2.59 -2.86
C LEU A 80 10.03 3.58 -1.75
N GLN A 81 10.99 3.25 -0.89
CA GLN A 81 11.36 4.10 0.24
C GLN A 81 11.82 5.50 -0.21
N ASP A 82 12.54 5.58 -1.33
CA ASP A 82 13.01 6.86 -1.86
C ASP A 82 11.87 7.75 -2.38
N TYR A 83 10.72 7.16 -2.72
CA TYR A 83 9.55 7.85 -3.29
C TYR A 83 8.54 8.29 -2.24
N TYR A 84 8.66 7.82 -1.01
CA TYR A 84 7.67 8.06 0.03
C TYR A 84 8.28 8.79 1.24
N ASN A 85 7.52 9.74 1.76
CA ASN A 85 7.72 10.31 3.08
C ASN A 85 6.82 9.55 4.06
N PHE A 86 7.43 8.81 4.98
CA PHE A 86 6.71 8.14 6.05
C PHE A 86 6.59 9.10 7.22
N SER A 87 5.36 9.45 7.59
CA SER A 87 5.08 10.27 8.78
C SER A 87 3.99 9.61 9.62
N GLY A 88 4.27 9.42 10.91
CA GLY A 88 3.27 9.00 11.89
C GLY A 88 2.67 10.21 12.57
N PHE A 89 1.35 10.39 12.51
CA PHE A 89 0.66 11.43 13.26
C PHE A 89 -0.46 10.79 14.09
N ASN A 90 -0.37 10.94 15.42
CA ASN A 90 -1.39 10.59 16.42
C ASN A 90 -2.33 9.46 16.03
N SER A 91 -1.92 8.21 16.27
CA SER A 91 -2.71 6.98 16.09
C SER A 91 -3.03 6.56 14.65
N THR A 92 -2.62 7.31 13.62
CA THR A 92 -2.75 6.93 12.21
C THR A 92 -1.41 6.95 11.49
N ALA A 93 -1.16 5.92 10.69
CA ALA A 93 0.08 5.75 9.97
C ALA A 93 -0.17 6.18 8.51
N THR A 94 0.49 7.27 8.10
CA THR A 94 0.28 7.90 6.80
C THR A 94 1.55 7.90 5.97
N THR A 95 1.40 7.66 4.68
CA THR A 95 2.51 7.73 3.73
C THR A 95 2.20 8.80 2.68
N GLN A 96 3.07 9.80 2.58
CA GLN A 96 2.94 10.88 1.61
C GLN A 96 3.86 10.62 0.42
N ILE A 97 3.36 10.83 -0.79
CA ILE A 97 4.20 10.77 -2.00
C ILE A 97 5.19 11.94 -1.94
N LYS A 98 6.50 11.69 -2.02
CA LYS A 98 7.48 12.76 -2.26
C LYS A 98 7.21 13.31 -3.66
N ARG A 99 6.90 14.61 -3.76
CA ARG A 99 6.97 15.32 -5.05
C ARG A 99 8.36 15.07 -5.63
N LEU A 100 8.44 14.50 -6.83
CA LEU A 100 9.62 14.60 -7.69
C LEU A 100 9.69 16.00 -8.28
#